data_AF-A0A972BQ52-F1
#
_entry.id   AF-A0A972BQ52-F1
#
_cell.length_a   1.000
_cell.length_b   1.000
_cell.length_c   1.000
_cell.angle_alpha   90.00
_cell.angle_beta   90.00
_cell.angle_gamma   90.00
#
_symmetry.space_group_name_H-M   'P 1'
#
loop_
_entity.id
_entity.type
_entity.pdbx_description
1 polymer ?
#
loop_
_entity_poly.entity_id
_entity_poly.type
_entity_poly.pdbx_seq_one_letter_code
_entity_poly.pdbx_strand_id
1 'polypeptide(L)' 'MSEYRYFVLHKALVLAVNLLVLVALTISMYMAAQNPEEFTLEFLKFFGVLLIPTVVLGIWGKRRLRRQLESLPMDPA' A
#
# COMPACT_ATOMS: atom_id res chain seq x y z
N MET A 1 18.22 -18.12 7.95
CA MET A 1 18.35 -16.73 7.40
C MET A 1 17.13 -16.26 6.58
N SER A 2 16.36 -17.15 5.95
CA SER A 2 15.26 -16.73 5.05
C SER A 2 14.04 -16.12 5.75
N GLU A 3 13.63 -16.66 6.91
CA GLU A 3 12.46 -16.17 7.65
C GLU A 3 12.60 -14.71 8.11
N TYR A 4 13.80 -14.31 8.56
CA TYR A 4 14.09 -12.93 8.94
C TYR A 4 13.92 -11.97 7.74
N ARG A 5 14.38 -12.37 6.55
CA ARG A 5 14.21 -11.56 5.33
C ARG A 5 12.73 -11.40 4.96
N TYR A 6 11.95 -12.48 5.04
CA TYR A 6 10.50 -12.41 4.81
C TYR A 6 9.82 -11.47 5.79
N PHE A 7 10.15 -11.57 7.08
CA PHE A 7 9.59 -10.71 8.12
C PHE A 7 9.90 -9.23 7.88
N VAL A 8 11.16 -8.91 7.54
CA VAL A 8 11.57 -7.53 7.21
C VAL A 8 10.86 -7.02 5.96
N LEU A 9 10.81 -7.81 4.88
CA LEU A 9 10.12 -7.44 3.64
C LEU A 9 8.62 -7.24 3.85
N HIS A 10 7.99 -8.07 4.68
CA HIS A 10 6.58 -7.92 5.05
C HIS A 10 6.34 -6.60 5.76
N LYS A 11 7.14 -6.29 6.80
CA LYS A 11 7.03 -5.03 7.54
C LYS A 11 7.30 -3.81 6.67
N ALA A 12 8.31 -3.88 5.81
CA ALA A 12 8.63 -2.81 4.85
C ALA A 12 7.47 -2.57 3.88
N LEU A 13 6.84 -3.63 3.36
CA LEU A 13 5.65 -3.52 2.51
C LEU A 13 4.49 -2.85 3.24
N VAL A 14 4.21 -3.27 4.48
CA VAL A 14 3.15 -2.65 5.31
C VAL A 14 3.44 -1.17 5.54
N LEU A 15 4.68 -0.81 5.89
CA LEU A 15 5.08 0.58 6.09
C LEU A 15 4.91 1.40 4.81
N ALA A 16 5.35 0.87 3.66
CA ALA A 16 5.24 1.55 2.37
C ALA A 16 3.78 1.80 1.96
N VAL A 17 2.90 0.80 2.13
CA VAL A 17 1.47 0.96 1.83
C VAL A 17 0.83 2.01 2.74
N ASN A 18 1.15 2.00 4.03
CA ASN A 18 0.64 3.02 4.97
C ASN A 18 1.11 4.43 4.57
N LEU A 19 2.39 4.60 4.22
CA LEU A 19 2.92 5.89 3.74
C LEU A 19 2.20 6.34 2.46
N LEU A 20 1.96 5.44 1.51
CA LEU A 20 1.20 5.76 0.29
C LEU A 20 -0.22 6.22 0.60
N VAL A 21 -0.92 5.57 1.55
CA VAL A 21 -2.27 5.99 1.97
C VAL A 21 -2.23 7.38 2.61
N LEU A 22 -1.25 7.66 3.47
CA LEU A 22 -1.10 8.99 4.07
C LEU A 22 -0.84 10.05 3.02
N VAL A 23 0.07 9.80 2.08
CA VAL A 23 0.34 10.72 0.95
C VAL A 23 -0.92 10.94 0.12
N ALA A 24 -1.65 9.88 -0.21
CA ALA A 24 -2.91 9.97 -0.96
C ALA A 24 -3.93 10.84 -0.22
N LEU A 25 -4.08 10.64 1.10
CA LEU A 25 -4.97 11.43 1.94
C LEU A 25 -4.55 12.91 1.97
N THR A 26 -3.26 13.19 2.21
CA THR A 26 -2.74 14.57 2.27
C THR A 26 -2.95 15.31 0.97
N ILE A 27 -2.63 14.70 -0.18
CA ILE A 27 -2.83 15.31 -1.50
C ILE A 27 -4.31 15.56 -1.74
N SER A 28 -5.17 14.58 -1.44
CA SER A 28 -6.61 14.70 -1.69
C SER A 28 -7.25 15.78 -0.85
N MET A 29 -6.87 15.91 0.43
CA MET A 29 -7.32 16.99 1.29
C MET A 29 -6.83 18.35 0.81
N TYR A 30 -5.57 18.45 0.37
CA TYR A 30 -5.01 19.69 -0.17
C TYR A 30 -5.75 20.14 -1.44
N MET A 31 -6.05 19.21 -2.35
CA MET A 31 -6.80 19.52 -3.57
C MET A 31 -8.25 19.88 -3.26
N ALA A 32 -8.92 19.13 -2.39
CA ALA A 32 -10.30 19.39 -1.99
C ALA A 32 -10.45 20.75 -1.27
N ALA A 33 -9.46 21.16 -0.47
CA ALA A 33 -9.47 22.44 0.21
C ALA A 33 -9.43 23.65 -0.75
N GLN A 34 -9.01 23.47 -2.01
CA GLN A 34 -9.05 24.53 -3.02
C GLN A 34 -10.47 24.79 -3.55
N ASN A 35 -11.36 23.80 -3.50
CA ASN A 35 -12.75 23.87 -3.96
C ASN A 35 -13.71 23.48 -2.82
N PRO A 36 -13.89 24.33 -1.79
CA PRO A 36 -14.63 23.98 -0.58
C PRO A 36 -16.13 23.68 -0.83
N GLU A 37 -16.74 24.28 -1.86
CA GLU A 37 -18.14 24.00 -2.23
C GLU A 37 -18.36 22.56 -2.71
N GLU A 38 -17.35 21.99 -3.37
CA GLU A 38 -17.37 20.63 -3.92
C GLU A 38 -16.40 19.70 -3.17
N PHE A 39 -16.04 20.07 -1.93
CA PHE A 39 -14.97 19.43 -1.16
C PHE A 39 -15.04 17.89 -1.19
N THR A 40 -16.21 17.34 -0.86
CA THR A 40 -16.42 15.89 -0.79
C THR A 40 -16.23 15.20 -2.14
N LEU A 41 -16.67 15.85 -3.23
CA LEU A 41 -16.57 15.31 -4.58
C LEU A 41 -15.11 15.31 -5.06
N GLU A 42 -14.40 16.43 -4.88
CA GLU A 42 -12.99 16.55 -5.24
C GLU A 42 -12.11 15.64 -4.39
N PHE A 43 -12.37 15.56 -3.08
CA PHE A 43 -11.70 14.61 -2.19
C PHE A 43 -11.85 13.18 -2.71
N LEU A 44 -13.08 12.74 -2.98
CA LEU A 44 -13.33 11.36 -3.40
C LEU A 44 -12.69 11.06 -4.76
N LYS A 45 -12.69 12.03 -5.67
CA LYS A 45 -12.05 11.92 -6.98
C LYS A 45 -10.55 11.71 -6.85
N PHE A 46 -9.85 12.59 -6.13
CA PHE A 46 -8.39 12.47 -5.96
C PHE A 46 -8.01 11.27 -5.08
N PHE A 47 -8.71 11.09 -3.96
CA PHE A 47 -8.42 10.00 -3.03
C PHE A 47 -8.72 8.66 -3.68
N GLY A 48 -9.86 8.51 -4.34
CA GLY A 48 -10.22 7.27 -5.04
C GLY A 48 -9.20 6.92 -6.12
N VAL A 49 -8.80 7.89 -6.95
CA VAL A 49 -7.78 7.67 -8.00
C VAL A 49 -6.42 7.29 -7.42
N LEU A 50 -6.00 7.87 -6.30
CA LEU A 50 -4.73 7.55 -5.63
C LEU A 50 -4.77 6.27 -4.79
N LEU A 51 -5.96 5.89 -4.30
CA LEU A 51 -6.15 4.68 -3.50
C LEU A 51 -6.05 3.42 -4.36
N ILE A 52 -6.61 3.45 -5.59
CA ILE A 52 -6.56 2.30 -6.52
C ILE A 52 -5.14 1.77 -6.73
N PRO A 53 -4.15 2.57 -7.17
CA PRO A 53 -2.79 2.09 -7.38
C PRO A 53 -2.14 1.64 -6.06
N THR A 54 -2.45 2.30 -4.94
CA THR A 54 -1.95 1.91 -3.61
C THR A 54 -2.45 0.51 -3.22
N VAL A 55 -3.73 0.21 -3.43
CA VAL A 55 -4.33 -1.10 -3.18
C VAL A 55 -3.76 -2.15 -4.12
N VAL A 56 -3.63 -1.84 -5.41
CA VAL A 56 -3.04 -2.74 -6.40
C VAL A 56 -1.61 -3.11 -6.01
N LEU A 57 -0.79 -2.14 -5.62
CA LEU A 57 0.58 -2.36 -5.14
C LEU A 57 0.61 -3.20 -3.86
N GLY A 58 -0.29 -2.95 -2.91
CA GLY A 58 -0.41 -3.75 -1.69
C GLY A 58 -0.77 -5.21 -1.98
N ILE A 59 -1.77 -5.45 -2.84
CA ILE A 59 -2.18 -6.81 -3.24
C ILE A 59 -1.06 -7.51 -3.99
N TRP A 60 -0.44 -6.82 -4.96
CA TRP A 60 0.64 -7.38 -5.77
C TRP A 60 1.87 -7.70 -4.92
N GLY A 61 2.29 -6.78 -4.05
CA GLY A 61 3.39 -6.96 -3.11
C GLY A 61 3.15 -8.13 -2.17
N LYS A 62 1.93 -8.25 -1.62
CA LYS A 62 1.53 -9.39 -0.78
C LYS A 62 1.60 -10.71 -1.55
N ARG A 63 1.07 -10.76 -2.78
CA ARG A 63 1.10 -11.96 -3.63
C ARG A 63 2.54 -12.36 -3.98
N ARG A 64 3.40 -11.39 -4.29
CA ARG A 64 4.81 -11.63 -4.60
C ARG A 64 5.56 -12.17 -3.38
N LEU A 65 5.33 -11.58 -2.21
CA LEU A 65 5.98 -12.02 -0.98
C LEU A 65 5.55 -13.44 -0.57
N ARG A 66 4.26 -13.77 -0.76
CA ARG A 66 3.75 -15.14 -0.55
C ARG A 66 4.45 -16.18 -1.44
N ARG A 67 4.65 -15.88 -2.72
CA ARG A 67 5.37 -16.79 -3.63
C ARG A 67 6.82 -17.03 -3.20
N GLN A 68 7.48 -16.01 -2.64
CA GLN A 68 8.83 -16.15 -2.12
C GLN A 68 8.88 -17.06 -0.88
N LEU A 69 7.86 -17.01 -0.03
CA LEU A 69 7.74 -17.91 1.13
C LEU A 69 7.54 -19.37 0.67
N GLU A 70 6.64 -19.61 -0.28
CA GLU A 70 6.35 -20.96 -0.82
C GLU A 70 7.54 -21.59 -1.54
N SER A 71 8.48 -20.78 -2.06
CA SER A 71 9.69 -21.25 -2.74
C SER A 71 10.85 -21.66 -1.81
N LEU A 72 10.68 -21.52 -0.48
CA LEU A 72 11.71 -21.92 0.47
C LEU A 72 11.65 -23.44 0.70
N PRO A 73 12.79 -24.15 0.59
CA PRO A 73 12.82 -25.58 0.89
C PRO A 73 12.39 -25.78 2.35
N MET A 74 11.32 -26.56 2.55
CA MET A 74 10.98 -27.11 3.86
C MET A 74 12.10 -28.05 4.25
N ASP A 75 12.94 -27.65 5.19
CA ASP A 75 13.90 -28.55 5.83
C ASP A 75 13.08 -29.69 6.48
N PRO A 76 13.27 -30.96 6.08
CA PRO A 76 12.69 -32.07 6.82
C PRO A 76 13.45 -32.16 8.14
N ALA A 77 12.83 -31.63 9.20
CA ALA A 77 13.29 -31.81 10.57
C ALA A 77 13.34 -33.29 10.96
#